data_AF-A4C8N9-F1
#
_entry.id   AF-A4C8N9-F1
#
_cell.length_a   1.000
_cell.length_b   1.000
_cell.length_c   1.000
_cell.angle_alpha   90.00
_cell.angle_beta   90.00
_cell.angle_gamma   90.00
#
_symmetry.space_group_name_H-M   'P 1'
#
loop_
_entity.id
_entity.type
_entity.pdbx_description
1 polymer ?
#
loop_
_entity_poly.entity_id
_entity_poly.type
_entity_poly.pdbx_seq_one_letter_code
_entity_poly.pdbx_strand_id
1 'polypeptide(L)'
;MVHPDQSEQVPGMIERYTGSITEAGGTIHRLEDWGRRQLAYPIDKLHKAHYVLMNVEATSEVINELETSFRYNDAVLRNLVMRTKSAVTEASPLVREERREAAEA
;
A
#
# COMPACT_ATOMS: atom_id res chain seq x y z
N MET A 1 0.19 3.98 -4.27
CA MET A 1 0.58 5.32 -3.79
C MET A 1 -0.59 6.26 -3.97
N VAL A 2 -0.83 7.11 -2.97
CA VAL A 2 -2.01 7.97 -2.83
C VAL A 2 -1.59 9.43 -2.94
N HIS A 3 -2.50 10.26 -3.44
CA HIS A 3 -2.34 11.71 -3.51
C HIS A 3 -1.99 12.28 -2.12
N PRO A 4 -0.99 13.17 -2.00
CA PRO A 4 -0.52 13.67 -0.70
C PRO A 4 -1.61 14.37 0.12
N ASP A 5 -2.54 15.06 -0.53
CA ASP A 5 -3.65 15.78 0.13
C ASP A 5 -4.69 14.84 0.76
N GLN A 6 -4.77 13.59 0.30
CA GLN A 6 -5.71 12.59 0.82
C GLN A 6 -5.05 11.62 1.80
N SER A 7 -3.85 11.94 2.27
CA SER A 7 -3.08 11.12 3.22
C SER A 7 -3.86 10.81 4.51
N GLU A 8 -4.72 11.70 4.99
CA GLU A 8 -5.55 11.46 6.19
C GLU A 8 -6.63 10.39 5.97
N GLN A 9 -6.99 10.13 4.72
CA GLN A 9 -8.00 9.12 4.36
C GLN A 9 -7.40 7.73 4.17
N VAL A 10 -6.07 7.63 4.12
CA VAL A 10 -5.36 6.36 3.86
C VAL A 10 -5.71 5.28 4.88
N PRO A 11 -5.77 5.53 6.21
CA PRO A 11 -6.15 4.49 7.17
C PRO A 11 -7.53 3.89 6.88
N GLY A 12 -8.52 4.73 6.57
CA GLY A 12 -9.87 4.27 6.24
C GLY A 12 -9.94 3.52 4.89
N MET A 13 -9.09 3.90 3.92
CA MET A 13 -8.96 3.15 2.67
C MET A 13 -8.35 1.76 2.91
N ILE A 14 -7.29 1.70 3.71
CA ILE A 14 -6.64 0.45 4.10
C ILE A 14 -7.66 -0.47 4.78
N GLU A 15 -8.38 0.02 5.79
CA GLU A 15 -9.41 -0.76 6.51
C GLU A 15 -10.45 -1.36 5.54
N ARG A 16 -10.97 -0.57 4.61
CA ARG A 16 -11.92 -1.05 3.59
C ARG A 16 -11.34 -2.16 2.74
N TYR A 17 -10.13 -1.97 2.19
CA TYR A 17 -9.50 -2.98 1.35
C TYR A 17 -9.14 -4.25 2.13
N THR A 18 -8.67 -4.10 3.37
CA THR A 18 -8.43 -5.25 4.25
C THR A 18 -9.73 -6.00 4.56
N GLY A 19 -10.82 -5.29 4.81
CA GLY A 19 -12.16 -5.86 5.02
C GLY A 19 -12.59 -6.72 3.83
N SER A 20 -12.57 -6.15 2.61
CA SER A 20 -12.93 -6.88 1.40
C SER A 20 -12.09 -8.15 1.18
N ILE A 21 -10.79 -8.10 1.49
CA ILE A 21 -9.91 -9.28 1.39
C ILE A 21 -10.30 -10.33 2.42
N THR A 22 -10.53 -9.95 3.67
CA THR A 22 -10.89 -10.88 4.74
C THR A 22 -12.28 -11.49 4.55
N GLU A 23 -13.25 -10.72 4.05
CA GLU A 23 -14.60 -11.20 3.74
C GLU A 23 -14.60 -12.28 2.66
N ALA A 24 -13.68 -12.16 1.69
CA ALA A 24 -13.47 -13.16 0.65
C ALA A 24 -12.58 -14.34 1.10
N GLY A 25 -12.21 -14.42 2.39
CA GLY A 25 -11.39 -15.49 2.94
C GLY A 25 -9.88 -15.35 2.68
N GLY A 26 -9.42 -14.19 2.23
CA GLY A 26 -8.01 -13.88 2.05
C GLY A 26 -7.31 -13.51 3.37
N THR A 27 -5.99 -13.67 3.39
CA THR A 27 -5.13 -13.35 4.56
C THR A 27 -4.17 -12.22 4.23
N ILE A 28 -3.99 -11.29 5.17
CA ILE A 28 -3.02 -10.19 5.05
C ILE A 28 -1.78 -10.57 5.86
N HIS A 29 -0.66 -10.75 5.16
CA HIS A 29 0.62 -11.19 5.74
C HIS A 29 1.48 -10.02 6.21
N ARG A 30 1.39 -8.89 5.50
CA ARG A 30 2.17 -7.69 5.80
C ARG A 30 1.38 -6.46 5.39
N LEU A 31 1.40 -5.45 6.24
CA LEU A 31 0.80 -4.15 6.00
C LEU A 31 1.74 -3.10 6.57
N GLU A 32 2.22 -2.22 5.69
CA GLU A 32 3.14 -1.15 6.05
C GLU A 32 2.69 0.15 5.42
N ASP A 33 2.47 1.14 6.27
CA ASP A 33 2.33 2.54 5.86
C ASP A 33 3.73 3.18 5.90
N TRP A 34 4.23 3.61 4.74
CA TRP A 34 5.52 4.29 4.61
C TRP A 34 5.40 5.81 4.63
N GLY A 35 4.19 6.32 4.83
CA GLY A 35 3.87 7.73 4.89
C GLY A 35 4.14 8.48 3.59
N ARG A 36 4.28 9.80 3.73
CA ARG A 36 4.53 10.72 2.61
C ARG A 36 6.01 10.73 2.26
N ARG A 37 6.36 10.37 1.02
CA ARG A 37 7.73 10.36 0.51
C ARG A 37 7.87 11.23 -0.73
N GLN A 38 9.08 11.76 -0.93
CA GLN A 38 9.46 12.50 -2.13
C GLN A 38 9.56 11.54 -3.32
N LEU A 39 8.93 11.90 -4.44
CA LEU A 39 9.01 11.15 -5.69
C LEU A 39 10.35 11.43 -6.40
N ALA A 40 10.89 10.42 -7.08
CA ALA A 40 12.09 10.58 -7.89
C ALA A 40 11.89 11.52 -9.09
N TYR A 41 10.66 11.58 -9.61
CA TYR A 41 10.24 12.48 -10.68
C TYR A 41 8.76 12.83 -10.50
N PRO A 42 8.29 13.97 -11.03
CA PRO A 42 6.90 14.38 -10.87
C PRO A 42 5.92 13.44 -11.58
N ILE A 43 4.83 13.08 -10.90
CA ILE A 43 3.69 12.33 -11.46
C ILE A 43 2.47 13.23 -11.30
N ASP A 44 1.75 13.53 -12.38
CA ASP A 44 0.62 14.47 -12.36
C ASP A 44 0.95 15.81 -11.67
N LYS A 45 2.18 16.30 -11.88
CA LYS A 45 2.75 17.53 -11.27
C LYS A 45 2.98 17.46 -9.75
N LEU A 46 2.77 16.31 -9.13
CA LEU A 46 3.03 16.08 -7.71
C LEU A 46 4.47 15.64 -7.50
N HIS A 47 5.07 16.12 -6.41
CA HIS A 47 6.46 15.80 -6.03
C HIS A 47 6.53 14.87 -4.82
N LYS A 48 5.41 14.64 -4.15
CA LYS A 48 5.28 13.77 -2.98
C LYS A 48 4.06 12.88 -3.16
N ALA A 49 4.13 11.67 -2.64
CA ALA A 49 2.99 10.76 -2.56
C ALA A 49 3.03 9.98 -1.25
N HIS A 50 1.86 9.51 -0.81
CA HIS A 50 1.76 8.62 0.33
C HIS A 50 1.91 7.17 -0.13
N TYR A 51 2.85 6.42 0.45
CA TYR A 51 3.14 5.04 0.09
C TYR A 51 2.55 4.05 1.09
N VAL A 52 1.90 3.03 0.56
CA VAL A 52 1.37 1.90 1.32
C VAL A 52 1.84 0.62 0.64
N LEU A 53 2.29 -0.33 1.44
CA LEU A 53 2.65 -1.67 1.02
C LEU A 53 1.76 -2.70 1.71
N MET A 54 1.22 -3.62 0.92
CA MET A 54 0.44 -4.75 1.42
C MET A 54 0.94 -6.03 0.76
N ASN A 55 1.11 -7.07 1.57
CA ASN A 55 1.27 -8.44 1.10
C ASN A 55 0.06 -9.24 1.52
N VAL A 56 -0.61 -9.82 0.54
CA VAL A 56 -1.90 -10.48 0.73
C VAL A 56 -1.89 -11.82 0.03
N GLU A 57 -2.58 -12.78 0.63
CA GLU A 57 -2.90 -14.07 0.04
C GLU A 57 -4.41 -14.08 -0.19
N ALA A 58 -4.80 -14.00 -1.45
CA ALA A 58 -6.19 -13.93 -1.87
C ALA A 58 -6.35 -14.62 -3.23
N THR A 59 -7.58 -14.94 -3.59
CA THR A 59 -7.90 -15.46 -4.92
C THR A 59 -7.71 -14.38 -5.98
N SER A 60 -7.50 -14.80 -7.23
CA SER A 60 -7.32 -13.86 -8.35
C SER A 60 -8.52 -12.94 -8.57
N GLU A 61 -9.73 -13.40 -8.24
CA GLU A 61 -10.97 -12.62 -8.36
C GLU A 61 -10.94 -11.37 -7.47
N VAL A 62 -10.58 -11.54 -6.19
CA VAL A 62 -10.46 -10.44 -5.22
C VAL A 62 -9.39 -9.43 -5.66
N ILE A 63 -8.27 -9.91 -6.19
CA ILE A 63 -7.20 -9.05 -6.69
C ILE A 63 -7.68 -8.20 -7.87
N ASN A 64 -8.45 -8.78 -8.80
CA ASN A 64 -9.01 -8.04 -9.94
C ASN A 64 -10.04 -6.98 -9.50
N GLU A 65 -10.86 -7.29 -8.50
CA GLU A 65 -11.80 -6.32 -7.91
C GLU A 65 -11.08 -5.17 -7.21
N LEU A 66 -9.97 -5.45 -6.51
CA LEU A 66 -9.12 -4.43 -5.92
C LEU A 66 -8.45 -3.55 -6.99
N GLU A 67 -7.93 -4.13 -8.07
CA GLU A 67 -7.36 -3.37 -9.18
C GLU A 67 -8.40 -2.44 -9.82
N THR A 68 -9.63 -2.93 -9.97
CA THR A 68 -10.76 -2.15 -10.47
C THR A 68 -11.09 -1.01 -9.49
N SER A 69 -11.13 -1.31 -8.19
CA SER A 69 -11.36 -0.30 -7.14
C SER A 69 -10.28 0.77 -7.11
N PHE A 70 -9.01 0.40 -7.33
CA PHE A 70 -7.91 1.36 -7.42
C PHE A 70 -8.01 2.24 -8.67
N ARG A 71 -8.49 1.69 -9.79
CA ARG A 71 -8.65 2.44 -11.04
C ARG A 71 -9.71 3.52 -10.94
N TYR A 72 -10.81 3.26 -10.23
CA TYR A 72 -11.92 4.20 -10.06
C TYR A 72 -11.76 5.15 -8.88
N ASN A 73 -10.69 4.99 -8.10
CA ASN A 73 -10.40 5.85 -6.97
C ASN A 73 -9.37 6.91 -7.36
N ASP A 74 -9.81 8.14 -7.57
CA ASP A 74 -8.96 9.29 -7.93
C ASP A 74 -7.90 9.60 -6.85
N ALA A 75 -8.06 9.10 -5.63
CA ALA A 75 -7.04 9.15 -4.59
C ALA A 75 -5.74 8.43 -5.00
N VAL A 76 -5.86 7.35 -5.76
CA VAL A 76 -4.77 6.42 -6.05
C VAL A 76 -4.07 6.85 -7.33
N LEU A 77 -2.89 7.46 -7.19
CA LEU A 77 -2.09 7.92 -8.34
C LEU A 77 -1.50 6.77 -9.15
N ARG A 78 -1.04 5.72 -8.45
CA ARG A 78 -0.42 4.55 -9.06
C ARG A 78 -0.51 3.36 -8.13
N ASN A 79 -0.85 2.20 -8.68
CA ASN A 79 -0.78 0.92 -8.01
C ASN A 79 0.16 -0.02 -8.78
N LEU A 80 0.68 -1.04 -8.11
CA LEU A 80 1.49 -2.09 -8.70
C LEU A 80 1.20 -3.38 -7.94
N VAL A 81 0.65 -4.36 -8.64
CA VAL A 81 0.39 -5.70 -8.11
C VAL A 81 1.46 -6.65 -8.66
N MET A 82 2.07 -7.43 -7.78
CA MET A 82 3.11 -8.40 -8.14
C MET A 82 2.83 -9.74 -7.49
N ARG A 83 2.95 -10.81 -8.27
CA ARG A 83 2.85 -12.18 -7.74
C ARG A 83 4.15 -12.58 -7.05
N THR A 84 4.05 -12.98 -5.79
CA THR A 84 5.15 -13.57 -5.03
C THR A 84 5.08 -15.10 -5.07
N LYS A 85 6.21 -15.78 -4.82
CA LYS A 85 6.24 -17.25 -4.77
C LYS A 85 5.73 -17.81 -3.43
N SER A 86 5.86 -17.02 -2.36
CA SER A 86 5.50 -17.38 -0.98
C SER A 86 5.04 -16.14 -0.22
N ALA A 87 4.35 -16.35 0.89
CA ALA A 87 4.01 -15.28 1.81
C ALA A 87 5.29 -14.64 2.38
N VAL A 88 5.45 -13.33 2.19
CA VAL A 88 6.55 -12.56 2.75
C VAL A 88 6.00 -11.76 3.92
N THR A 89 6.44 -12.09 5.13
CA THR A 89 5.97 -11.52 6.41
C THR A 89 6.99 -10.59 7.07
N GLU A 90 8.25 -10.64 6.64
CA GLU A 90 9.32 -9.83 7.20
C GLU A 90 9.13 -8.34 6.90
N ALA A 91 9.60 -7.48 7.82
CA ALA A 91 9.57 -6.04 7.63
C ALA A 91 10.37 -5.63 6.38
N SER A 92 9.85 -4.68 5.61
CA SER A 92 10.54 -4.17 4.43
C SER A 92 11.85 -3.45 4.81
N PRO A 93 12.82 -3.36 3.87
CA PRO A 93 14.04 -2.59 4.08
C PRO A 93 13.77 -1.14 4.52
N LEU A 94 12.71 -0.51 3.99
CA LEU A 94 12.37 0.88 4.31
C LEU A 94 11.96 1.05 5.78
N VAL A 95 11.11 0.16 6.29
CA VAL A 95 10.72 0.18 7.71
C VAL A 95 11.90 -0.21 8.60
N ARG A 96 12.78 -1.11 8.15
CA ARG A 96 13.99 -1.50 8.89
C ARG A 96 14.99 -0.35 8.99
N GLU A 97 15.17 0.41 7.93
CA GLU A 97 16.03 1.60 7.89
C GLU A 97 15.46 2.69 8.80
N GLU A 98 14.17 3.03 8.69
CA GLU A 98 13.53 4.03 9.55
C GLU A 98 13.61 3.68 11.04
N ARG A 99 13.40 2.40 11.39
CA ARG A 99 13.55 1.93 12.78
C ARG A 99 14.98 2.01 13.29
N ARG A 100 15.96 1.81 12.41
CA ARG A 100 17.38 1.90 12.76
C ARG A 100 17.77 3.35 13.02
N GLU A 101 17.39 4.26 12.13
CA GLU A 101 17.63 5.70 12.29
C GLU A 101 16.98 6.24 13.58
N ALA A 102 15.76 5.80 13.89
CA ALA A 102 15.08 6.18 15.12
C ALA A 102 15.71 5.62 16.41
N ALA A 103 16.44 4.50 16.33
CA ALA A 103 17.13 3.90 17.47
C ALA A 103 18.53 4.50 17.70
N GLU A 104 19.12 5.11 16.68
CA GLU A 104 20.42 5.77 16.72
C GLU A 104 20.31 7.27 17.11
N ALA A 105 19.10 7.85 17.09
CA ALA A 105 18.79 9.24 17.46
C ALA A 105 18.41 9.41 18.94
#